data_AF-K5BBV8-F1
#
_entry.id   AF-K5BBV8-F1
#
_cell.length_a   1.000
_cell.length_b   1.000
_cell.length_c   1.000
_cell.angle_alpha   90.00
_cell.angle_beta   90.00
_cell.angle_gamma   90.00
#
_symmetry.space_group_name_H-M   'P 1'
#
loop_
_entity.id
_entity.type
_entity.pdbx_description
1 polymer ?
#
loop_
_entity_poly.entity_id
_entity_poly.type
_entity_poly.pdbx_seq_one_letter_code
_entity_poly.pdbx_strand_id
1 'polypeptide(L)'
;MSEKENEGQDEAKKAQEPHIQVLKGNPTDEELAAVVAVLAAASSKPEPPREQEENLWGHPVDRLRYPIFSWQRVTLLERTHMRRR
;
A
#
# COMPACT_ATOMS: atom_id res chain seq x y z
N MET A 1 34.31 10.50 29.79
CA MET A 1 32.89 10.10 29.72
C MET A 1 32.28 10.72 28.45
N SER A 2 32.86 10.47 27.27
CA SER A 2 32.45 11.13 26.00
C SER A 2 32.74 10.29 24.73
N GLU A 3 33.03 9.00 24.85
CA GLU A 3 33.41 8.17 23.68
C GLU A 3 32.30 7.18 23.24
N LYS A 4 31.17 7.11 23.96
CA LYS A 4 30.10 6.13 23.68
C LYS A 4 29.01 6.57 22.70
N GLU A 5 29.08 7.78 22.14
CA GLU A 5 28.02 8.30 21.24
C GLU A 5 28.31 8.07 19.75
N ASN A 6 29.53 7.67 19.38
CA ASN A 6 29.94 7.53 17.97
C ASN A 6 29.66 6.13 17.36
N GLU A 7 29.64 5.07 18.18
CA GLU A 7 29.48 3.69 17.71
C GLU A 7 28.08 3.40 17.13
N GLY A 8 27.04 4.07 17.64
CA GLY A 8 25.67 3.93 17.13
C GLY A 8 25.42 4.63 15.78
N GLN A 9 26.24 5.61 15.42
CA GLN A 9 26.13 6.34 14.16
C GLN A 9 26.76 5.56 13.00
N ASP A 10 27.83 4.81 13.25
CA ASP A 10 28.50 3.99 12.23
C ASP A 10 27.67 2.76 11.82
N GLU A 11 26.95 2.12 12.75
CA GLU A 11 26.03 1.01 12.45
C GLU A 11 24.83 1.46 11.59
N ALA A 12 24.26 2.65 11.87
CA ALA A 12 23.18 3.23 11.07
C ALA A 12 23.65 3.67 9.67
N LYS A 13 24.93 4.06 9.55
CA LYS A 13 25.55 4.48 8.29
C LYS A 13 25.94 3.30 7.41
N LYS A 14 26.34 2.16 8.00
CA LYS A 14 26.49 0.87 7.28
C LYS A 14 25.20 0.41 6.61
N ALA A 15 24.05 0.64 7.25
CA ALA A 15 22.74 0.36 6.64
C ALA A 15 22.42 1.25 5.43
N GLN A 16 23.16 2.36 5.25
CA GLN A 16 23.02 3.32 4.15
C GLN A 16 24.23 3.28 3.19
N GLU A 17 24.95 2.16 3.10
CA GLU A 17 25.95 2.02 2.04
C GLU A 17 25.24 2.05 0.68
N PRO A 18 25.72 2.87 -0.29
CA PRO A 18 25.11 2.94 -1.60
C PRO A 18 25.31 1.60 -2.33
N HIS A 19 24.20 0.90 -2.58
CA HIS A 19 24.22 -0.41 -3.22
C HIS A 19 24.50 -0.33 -4.74
N ILE A 20 24.55 0.88 -5.30
CA ILE A 20 24.76 1.15 -6.73
C ILE A 20 25.82 2.26 -6.85
N GLN A 21 26.81 2.06 -7.73
CA GLN A 21 27.92 3.00 -7.94
C GLN A 21 28.10 3.33 -9.43
N VAL A 22 28.41 4.58 -9.74
CA VAL A 22 28.76 5.04 -11.09
C VAL A 22 30.26 4.82 -11.29
N LEU A 23 30.63 3.86 -12.14
CA LEU A 23 32.04 3.53 -12.38
C LEU A 23 32.71 4.46 -13.39
N LYS A 24 31.94 5.08 -14.28
CA LYS A 24 32.46 5.91 -15.38
C LYS A 24 31.47 6.99 -15.80
N GLY A 25 32.00 8.15 -16.17
CA GLY A 25 31.22 9.30 -16.63
C GLY A 25 30.88 10.28 -15.50
N ASN A 26 30.33 11.43 -15.87
CA ASN A 26 29.80 12.42 -14.94
C ASN A 26 28.33 12.69 -15.32
N PRO A 27 27.40 11.79 -14.95
CA PRO A 27 26.00 11.92 -15.31
C PRO A 27 25.43 13.20 -14.71
N THR A 28 24.48 13.81 -15.40
CA THR A 28 23.73 14.93 -14.82
C THR A 28 22.75 14.41 -13.77
N ASP A 29 22.29 15.30 -12.89
CA ASP A 29 21.30 14.96 -11.86
C ASP A 29 19.99 14.43 -12.48
N GLU A 30 19.63 14.92 -13.67
CA GLU A 30 18.47 14.46 -14.43
C GLU A 30 18.62 13.01 -14.91
N GLU A 31 19.80 12.65 -15.44
CA GLU A 31 20.09 11.29 -15.89
C GLU A 31 20.11 10.31 -14.72
N LEU A 32 20.68 10.72 -13.58
CA LEU A 32 20.68 9.92 -12.36
C LEU A 32 19.25 9.67 -11.87
N ALA A 33 18.42 10.71 -11.83
CA ALA A 33 17.02 10.60 -11.43
C ALA A 33 16.23 9.68 -12.37
N ALA A 34 16.46 9.75 -13.68
CA ALA A 34 15.82 8.86 -14.65
C ALA A 34 16.15 7.39 -14.41
N VAL A 35 17.42 7.07 -14.16
CA VAL A 35 17.85 5.69 -13.87
C VAL A 35 17.24 5.18 -12.56
N VAL A 36 17.25 6.01 -11.50
CA VAL A 36 16.66 5.64 -10.20
C VAL A 36 15.15 5.40 -10.34
N ALA A 37 14.44 6.24 -11.10
CA ALA A 37 13.01 6.07 -11.34
C ALA A 37 12.70 4.73 -12.05
N VAL A 38 13.50 4.35 -13.05
CA VAL A 38 13.34 3.06 -13.75
C VAL A 38 13.62 1.88 -12.81
N LEU A 39 14.67 1.96 -11.99
CA LEU A 39 14.99 0.90 -11.02
C LEU A 39 13.91 0.76 -9.95
N ALA A 40 13.38 1.87 -9.45
CA ALA A 40 12.27 1.87 -8.51
C ALA A 40 11.01 1.27 -9.14
N ALA A 41 10.68 1.64 -10.39
CA ALA A 41 9.56 1.07 -11.12
C ALA A 41 9.72 -0.43 -11.39
N ALA A 42 10.91 -0.88 -11.78
CA ALA A 42 11.21 -2.29 -12.02
C ALA A 42 11.17 -3.12 -10.72
N SER A 43 11.57 -2.53 -9.60
CA SER A 43 11.53 -3.18 -8.27
C SER A 43 10.12 -3.16 -7.65
N SER A 44 9.26 -2.25 -8.10
CA SER A 44 7.88 -2.15 -7.63
C SER A 44 7.06 -3.32 -8.14
N LYS A 45 6.83 -4.31 -7.28
CA LYS A 45 5.77 -5.30 -7.51
C LYS A 45 4.43 -4.61 -7.21
N PRO A 46 3.50 -4.48 -8.17
CA PRO A 46 2.16 -4.03 -7.84
C PRO A 46 1.60 -4.96 -6.77
N GLU A 47 1.28 -4.41 -5.61
CA GLU A 47 0.58 -5.17 -4.59
C GLU A 47 -0.74 -5.65 -5.23
N PRO A 48 -1.06 -6.95 -5.14
CA PRO A 48 -2.37 -7.40 -5.61
C PRO A 48 -3.42 -6.51 -4.96
N PRO A 49 -4.48 -6.10 -5.70
CA PRO A 49 -5.55 -5.35 -5.09
C PRO A 49 -5.96 -6.11 -3.84
N ARG A 50 -5.74 -5.49 -2.67
CA ARG A 50 -6.06 -6.13 -1.39
C ARG A 50 -7.50 -6.61 -1.52
N GLU A 51 -7.71 -7.89 -1.26
CA GLU A 51 -9.07 -8.42 -1.15
C GLU A 51 -9.79 -7.48 -0.19
N GLN A 52 -10.75 -6.75 -0.75
CA GLN A 52 -11.49 -5.78 0.03
C GLN A 52 -12.20 -6.62 1.08
N GLU A 53 -11.83 -6.45 2.35
CA GLU A 53 -12.44 -7.19 3.45
C GLU A 53 -13.95 -7.12 3.26
N GLU A 54 -14.61 -8.27 3.23
CA GLU A 54 -16.05 -8.34 3.02
C GLU A 54 -16.74 -7.70 4.21
N ASN A 55 -16.89 -6.37 4.16
CA ASN A 55 -17.53 -5.61 5.20
C ASN A 55 -19.03 -5.61 4.93
N LEU A 56 -19.71 -6.57 5.57
CA LEU A 56 -21.16 -6.67 5.54
C LEU A 56 -21.84 -5.58 6.39
N TRP A 57 -21.08 -4.74 7.10
CA TRP A 57 -21.59 -3.63 7.88
C TRP A 57 -21.65 -2.34 7.06
N GLY A 58 -22.73 -1.57 7.24
CA GLY A 58 -22.85 -0.23 6.66
C GLY A 58 -23.34 -0.23 5.20
N HIS A 59 -23.92 -1.34 4.73
CA HIS A 59 -24.52 -1.37 3.40
C HIS A 59 -25.67 -0.34 3.34
N PRO A 60 -25.83 0.45 2.25
CA PRO A 60 -26.89 1.47 2.17
C PRO A 60 -28.31 0.93 2.42
N VAL A 61 -28.55 -0.35 2.13
CA VAL A 61 -29.84 -1.02 2.39
C VAL A 61 -30.17 -1.14 3.88
N ASP A 62 -29.16 -1.21 4.76
CA ASP A 62 -29.38 -1.32 6.20
C ASP A 62 -29.87 0.00 6.80
N ARG A 63 -29.66 1.12 6.09
CA ARG A 63 -30.19 2.44 6.47
C ARG A 63 -31.65 2.64 6.08
N LEU A 64 -32.21 1.79 5.22
CA LEU A 64 -33.57 1.92 4.73
C LEU A 64 -34.57 1.28 5.72
N ARG A 65 -35.51 2.08 6.22
CA ARG A 65 -36.59 1.60 7.09
C ARG A 65 -37.78 1.13 6.26
N TYR A 66 -37.79 -0.14 5.92
CA TYR A 66 -38.95 -0.78 5.28
C TYR A 66 -39.91 -1.37 6.31
N PRO A 67 -41.23 -1.32 6.07
CA PRO A 67 -42.19 -2.07 6.87
C PRO A 67 -41.92 -3.58 6.76
N ILE A 68 -42.23 -4.33 7.81
CA ILE A 68 -41.87 -5.76 7.95
C ILE A 68 -42.38 -6.63 6.79
N PHE A 69 -43.53 -6.28 6.20
CA PHE A 69 -44.16 -6.97 5.09
C PHE A 69 -43.73 -6.46 3.70
N SER A 70 -42.77 -5.54 3.63
CA SER A 70 -42.29 -5.03 2.34
C SER A 70 -41.47 -6.09 1.61
N TRP A 71 -41.90 -6.40 0.40
CA TRP A 71 -41.12 -7.23 -0.54
C TRP A 71 -39.78 -6.60 -0.93
N GLN A 72 -39.63 -5.27 -0.86
CA GLN A 72 -38.34 -4.59 -1.04
C GLN A 72 -37.35 -4.95 0.07
N ARG A 73 -37.83 -5.17 1.31
CA ARG A 73 -36.99 -5.62 2.43
C ARG A 73 -36.46 -7.02 2.18
N VAL A 74 -37.32 -7.94 1.73
CA VAL A 74 -36.94 -9.32 1.43
C VAL A 74 -35.93 -9.34 0.28
N THR A 75 -36.20 -8.66 -0.82
CA THR A 75 -35.35 -8.77 -2.01
C THR A 75 -34.05 -8.00 -1.95
N LEU A 76 -34.02 -6.78 -1.41
CA LEU A 76 -32.79 -5.98 -1.40
C LEU A 76 -31.83 -6.42 -0.31
N LEU A 77 -32.33 -6.62 0.92
CA LEU A 77 -31.49 -7.03 2.06
C LEU A 77 -30.93 -8.44 1.87
N GLU A 78 -31.78 -9.38 1.45
CA GLU A 78 -31.36 -10.76 1.28
C GLU A 78 -30.40 -10.92 0.10
N ARG A 79 -30.61 -10.21 -1.02
CA ARG A 79 -29.67 -10.28 -2.16
C ARG A 79 -28.30 -9.68 -1.87
N THR A 80 -28.24 -8.61 -1.06
CA THR A 80 -26.97 -7.96 -0.72
C THR A 80 -26.15 -8.80 0.27
N HIS A 81 -26.82 -9.48 1.20
CA HIS A 81 -26.15 -10.27 2.24
C HIS A 81 -25.97 -11.76 1.90
N MET A 82 -26.85 -12.34 1.06
CA MET A 82 -26.78 -13.77 0.69
C MET A 82 -26.00 -14.05 -0.59
N ARG A 83 -25.64 -13.04 -1.40
CA ARG A 83 -24.68 -13.24 -2.51
C ARG A 83 -23.29 -13.45 -1.93
N ARG A 84 -22.99 -14.68 -1.51
CA ARG A 84 -21.62 -15.13 -1.32
C ARG A 84 -20.97 -15.31 -2.69
N ARG A 85 -19.77 -14.76 -2.86
CA ARG A 85 -18.91 -15.02 -4.02
C ARG A 85 -18.24 -16.37 -3.90
#